data_AF-A0A7R9ZH06-F1
#
_entry.id   AF-A0A7R9ZH06-F1
#
_cell.length_a   1.000
_cell.length_b   1.000
_cell.length_c   1.000
_cell.angle_alpha   90.00
_cell.angle_beta   90.00
_cell.angle_gamma   90.00
#
_symmetry.space_group_name_H-M   'P 1'
#
loop_
_entity.id
_entity.type
_entity.pdbx_description
1 polymer ?
#
loop_
_entity_poly.entity_id
_entity_poly.type
_entity_poly.pdbx_seq_one_letter_code
_entity_poly.pdbx_strand_id
1 'polypeptide(L)'
;VLIPLTSPGGDFTGGGTGFWAGNREVDENPQRPPDVTLKPPAGSALVFGGDVTHSGMPVDEGYRSCFVCSFSTRTPASPEDRLHGMQAPPVTSPNFKGTL
;
A
#
# COMPACT_ATOMS: atom_id res chain seq x y z
N VAL A 1 -0.74 2.95 2.37
CA VAL A 1 -1.00 4.32 1.88
C VAL A 1 -0.31 4.50 0.55
N LEU A 2 -1.00 5.06 -0.44
CA LEU A 2 -0.48 5.33 -1.77
C LEU A 2 -0.74 6.78 -2.14
N ILE A 3 0.32 7.52 -2.48
CA ILE A 3 0.28 8.93 -2.87
C ILE A 3 0.61 9.01 -4.37
N PRO A 4 -0.33 9.38 -5.24
CA PRO A 4 -0.03 9.61 -6.65
C PRO A 4 0.86 10.84 -6.81
N LEU A 5 1.93 10.69 -7.59
CA LEU A 5 2.85 11.78 -7.95
C LEU A 5 2.58 12.32 -9.36
N THR A 6 1.69 11.66 -10.11
CA THR A 6 1.28 11.96 -11.48
C THR A 6 -0.24 11.89 -11.58
N SER A 7 -0.86 12.69 -12.45
CA SER A 7 -2.32 12.79 -12.61
C SER A 7 -2.81 12.06 -13.88
N PRO A 8 -3.96 11.36 -13.81
CA PRO A 8 -4.57 10.77 -14.99
C PRO A 8 -5.04 11.84 -15.97
N GLY A 9 -4.91 11.58 -17.28
CA GLY A 9 -5.32 12.49 -18.36
C GLY A 9 -4.32 13.63 -18.64
N GLY A 10 -3.38 13.90 -17.74
CA GLY A 10 -2.26 14.81 -17.95
C GLY A 10 -0.95 14.05 -18.19
N ASP A 11 -0.60 13.17 -17.26
CA ASP A 11 0.70 12.47 -17.27
C ASP A 11 0.61 11.04 -17.83
N PHE A 12 -0.56 10.42 -17.76
CA PHE A 12 -0.81 9.06 -18.25
C PHE A 12 -2.29 8.80 -18.61
N THR A 13 -2.54 7.80 -19.47
CA THR A 13 -3.86 7.23 -19.76
C THR A 13 -3.96 5.79 -19.24
N GLY A 14 -5.17 5.24 -19.16
CA GLY A 14 -5.38 3.95 -18.48
C GLY A 14 -5.05 4.06 -16.98
N GLY A 15 -4.33 3.09 -16.44
CA GLY A 15 -3.73 3.09 -15.11
C GLY A 15 -4.71 3.06 -13.94
N GLY A 16 -4.22 3.45 -12.76
CA GLY A 16 -4.97 3.48 -11.51
C GLY A 16 -4.57 2.37 -10.53
N THR A 17 -5.30 2.29 -9.42
CA THR A 17 -5.20 1.19 -8.46
C THR A 17 -6.53 0.45 -8.44
N GLY A 18 -6.51 -0.83 -8.81
CA GLY A 18 -7.65 -1.74 -8.67
C GLY A 18 -7.77 -2.24 -7.24
N PHE A 19 -8.99 -2.40 -6.77
CA PHE A 19 -9.33 -2.97 -5.47
C PHE A 19 -10.35 -4.09 -5.64
N TRP A 20 -10.13 -5.19 -4.92
CA TRP A 20 -11.02 -6.35 -4.90
C TRP A 20 -11.57 -6.54 -3.49
N ALA A 21 -12.89 -6.60 -3.38
CA ALA A 21 -13.60 -6.99 -2.19
C ALA A 21 -13.30 -8.45 -1.85
N GLY A 22 -12.84 -8.67 -0.62
CA GLY A 22 -12.59 -10.00 -0.05
C GLY A 22 -12.97 -10.11 1.42
N ASN A 23 -13.57 -9.08 2.03
CA ASN A 23 -13.91 -9.07 3.46
C ASN A 23 -12.75 -9.57 4.36
N ARG A 24 -11.55 -9.05 4.13
CA ARG A 24 -10.26 -9.43 4.75
C ARG A 24 -9.58 -10.69 4.19
N GLU A 25 -10.22 -11.43 3.31
CA GLU A 25 -9.55 -12.42 2.47
C GLU A 25 -8.74 -11.69 1.40
N VAL A 26 -7.43 -11.95 1.39
CA VAL A 26 -6.48 -11.35 0.46
C VAL A 26 -6.00 -12.39 -0.53
N ASP A 27 -5.96 -12.02 -1.81
CA ASP A 27 -5.47 -12.83 -2.92
C ASP A 27 -4.36 -12.05 -3.61
N GLU A 28 -3.15 -12.61 -3.65
CA GLU A 28 -2.00 -11.96 -4.29
C GLU A 28 -2.13 -11.93 -5.82
N ASN A 29 -2.96 -12.79 -6.40
CA ASN A 29 -3.16 -12.92 -7.84
C ASN A 29 -4.65 -13.07 -8.20
N PRO A 30 -5.47 -12.01 -8.00
CA PRO A 30 -6.90 -12.07 -8.27
C PRO A 30 -7.18 -12.35 -9.76
N GLN A 31 -7.89 -13.44 -10.04
CA GLN A 31 -8.20 -13.89 -11.42
C GLN A 31 -9.38 -13.16 -12.07
N ARG A 32 -10.05 -12.27 -11.34
CA ARG A 32 -11.22 -11.50 -11.80
C ARG A 32 -10.88 -10.02 -11.96
N PRO A 33 -11.65 -9.24 -12.71
CA PRO A 33 -11.51 -7.78 -12.72
C PRO A 33 -11.71 -7.15 -11.33
N PRO A 34 -11.09 -5.99 -11.04
CA PRO A 34 -11.30 -5.27 -9.77
C PRO A 34 -12.75 -4.77 -9.65
N ASP A 35 -13.26 -4.71 -8.42
CA ASP A 35 -14.59 -4.15 -8.15
C ASP A 35 -14.62 -2.63 -8.31
N VAL A 36 -13.49 -1.97 -8.00
CA VAL A 36 -13.31 -0.55 -8.23
C VAL A 36 -11.88 -0.26 -8.66
N THR A 37 -11.73 0.66 -9.62
CA THR A 37 -10.43 1.22 -9.98
C THR A 37 -10.41 2.70 -9.66
N LEU A 38 -9.51 3.11 -8.76
CA LEU A 38 -9.37 4.51 -8.37
C LEU A 38 -8.20 5.16 -9.12
N LYS A 39 -8.45 6.37 -9.64
CA LYS A 39 -7.47 7.21 -10.35
C LYS A 39 -7.47 8.64 -9.78
N PRO A 40 -7.12 8.83 -8.51
CA PRO A 40 -7.13 10.17 -7.94
C PRO A 40 -5.94 10.99 -8.49
N PRO A 41 -6.07 12.33 -8.57
CA PRO A 41 -5.02 13.20 -9.12
C PRO A 41 -3.79 13.27 -8.21
N ALA A 42 -2.67 13.80 -8.74
CA ALA A 42 -1.47 14.08 -7.96
C ALA A 42 -1.77 14.99 -6.75
N GLY A 43 -1.09 14.75 -5.64
CA GLY A 43 -1.32 15.48 -4.38
C GLY A 43 -2.46 14.94 -3.51
N SER A 44 -3.17 13.92 -3.97
CA SER A 44 -4.12 13.15 -3.15
C SER A 44 -3.44 12.02 -2.38
N ALA A 45 -4.17 11.36 -1.48
CA ALA A 45 -3.72 10.15 -0.80
C ALA A 45 -4.82 9.10 -0.77
N LEU A 46 -4.45 7.85 -1.09
CA LEU A 46 -5.27 6.67 -0.87
C LEU A 46 -4.83 6.00 0.45
N VAL A 47 -5.77 5.92 1.38
CA VAL A 47 -5.60 5.24 2.67
C VAL A 47 -6.55 4.04 2.70
N PHE A 48 -6.00 2.85 2.91
CA PHE A 48 -6.73 1.59 2.91
C PHE A 48 -6.06 0.61 3.88
N GLY A 49 -6.84 -0.36 4.37
CA GLY A 49 -6.36 -1.42 5.25
C GLY A 49 -5.43 -2.39 4.53
N GLY A 50 -4.49 -2.99 5.26
CA GLY A 50 -3.58 -4.02 4.74
C GLY A 50 -4.25 -5.37 4.45
N ASP A 51 -5.55 -5.47 4.70
CA ASP A 51 -6.42 -6.63 4.48
C ASP A 51 -7.30 -6.46 3.22
N VAL A 52 -6.85 -5.61 2.29
CA VAL A 52 -7.50 -5.40 0.99
C VAL A 52 -6.57 -5.80 -0.14
N THR A 53 -7.06 -6.69 -1.00
CA THR A 53 -6.41 -7.02 -2.28
C THR A 53 -6.43 -5.79 -3.19
N HIS A 54 -5.25 -5.36 -3.64
CA HIS A 54 -5.10 -4.21 -4.52
C HIS A 54 -3.90 -4.38 -5.45
N SER A 55 -3.94 -3.75 -6.61
CA SER A 55 -2.85 -3.81 -7.60
C SER A 55 -2.85 -2.59 -8.52
N GLY A 56 -1.69 -2.31 -9.11
CA GLY A 56 -1.58 -1.31 -10.16
C GLY A 56 -2.25 -1.81 -11.44
N MET A 57 -3.11 -1.00 -12.04
CA MET A 57 -3.74 -1.33 -13.32
C MET A 57 -2.82 -0.95 -14.50
N PRO A 58 -2.93 -1.64 -15.65
CA PRO A 58 -2.12 -1.33 -16.83
C PRO A 58 -2.21 0.14 -17.23
N VAL A 59 -1.07 0.75 -17.50
CA VAL A 59 -0.96 2.08 -18.09
C VAL A 59 -0.87 1.92 -19.59
N ASP A 60 -1.75 2.59 -20.33
CA ASP A 60 -1.80 2.48 -21.79
C ASP A 60 -0.77 3.43 -22.44
N GLU A 61 -0.69 4.66 -21.94
CA GLU A 61 0.28 5.67 -22.40
C GLU A 61 0.81 6.52 -21.23
N GLY A 62 2.01 7.06 -21.39
CA GLY A 62 2.65 7.94 -20.40
C GLY A 62 3.28 7.19 -19.23
N TYR A 63 3.46 7.88 -18.10
CA TYR A 63 4.10 7.31 -16.90
C TYR A 63 3.28 7.59 -15.65
N ARG A 64 3.05 6.54 -14.86
CA ARG A 64 2.42 6.62 -13.55
C ARG A 64 3.45 6.42 -12.45
N SER A 65 3.67 7.47 -11.65
CA SER A 65 4.56 7.43 -10.49
C SER A 65 3.74 7.53 -9.19
N CYS A 66 4.06 6.69 -8.21
CA CYS A 66 3.39 6.67 -6.92
C CYS A 66 4.41 6.51 -5.79
N PHE A 67 4.20 7.22 -4.70
CA PHE A 67 4.89 6.97 -3.44
C PHE A 67 4.04 6.03 -2.58
N VAL A 68 4.65 4.95 -2.10
CA VAL A 68 3.96 3.96 -1.27
C VAL A 68 4.59 3.93 0.11
N CYS A 69 3.75 4.01 1.12
CA CYS A 69 4.15 3.80 2.51
C CYS A 69 3.17 2.84 3.19
N SER A 70 3.71 1.96 4.03
CA SER A 70 2.93 1.02 4.84
C SER A 70 3.19 1.30 6.30
N PHE A 71 2.15 1.14 7.12
CA PHE A 71 2.22 1.35 8.55
C PHE A 71 1.62 0.14 9.23
N SER A 72 2.34 -0.43 10.17
CA SER A 72 1.81 -1.44 11.09
C SER A 72 1.28 -0.74 12.32
N THR A 73 0.03 -1.03 12.70
CA THR A 73 -0.48 -0.59 13.99
C THR A 73 0.13 -1.46 15.09
N ARG A 74 0.48 -0.84 16.23
CA ARG A 74 0.88 -1.55 17.45
C ARG A 74 -0.30 -1.53 18.41
N THR A 75 -1.19 -2.50 18.27
CA THR A 75 -2.33 -2.73 19.18
C THR A 75 -2.19 -4.09 19.87
N PRO A 76 -2.94 -4.35 20.96
CA PRO A 76 -2.95 -5.69 21.57
C PRO A 76 -3.35 -6.82 20.62
N ALA A 77 -4.05 -6.51 19.52
CA ALA A 77 -4.45 -7.47 18.50
C ALA A 77 -3.42 -7.62 17.36
N SER A 78 -2.28 -6.90 17.44
CA SER A 78 -1.26 -6.91 16.39
C SER A 78 -0.32 -8.09 16.58
N PRO A 79 -0.20 -8.99 15.58
CA PRO A 79 0.79 -10.06 15.60
C PRO A 79 2.21 -9.50 15.69
N GLU A 80 3.11 -10.16 16.42
CA GLU A 80 4.50 -9.70 16.63
C GLU A 80 5.28 -9.56 15.32
N ASP A 81 5.05 -10.46 14.36
CA ASP A 81 5.64 -10.45 13.03
C ASP A 81 5.22 -9.21 12.21
N ARG A 82 4.07 -8.60 12.50
CA ARG A 82 3.67 -7.34 11.86
C ARG A 82 4.33 -6.10 12.47
N LEU A 83 4.83 -6.16 13.69
CA LEU A 83 5.43 -5.00 14.37
C LEU A 83 6.78 -4.60 13.78
N HIS A 84 7.48 -5.55 13.15
CA HIS A 84 8.83 -5.35 12.63
C HIS A 84 8.90 -5.45 11.09
N GLY A 85 7.83 -5.89 10.44
CA GLY A 85 7.82 -6.10 8.99
C GLY A 85 8.93 -7.06 8.56
N MET A 86 9.66 -6.74 7.50
CA MET A 86 10.86 -7.49 7.06
C MET A 86 12.15 -7.10 7.81
N GLN A 87 12.09 -6.15 8.74
CA GLN A 87 13.27 -5.71 9.47
C GLN A 87 13.50 -6.63 10.67
N ALA A 88 14.76 -6.96 10.95
CA ALA A 88 15.10 -7.64 12.19
C ALA A 88 14.60 -6.79 13.38
N PRO A 89 14.19 -7.43 14.50
CA PRO A 89 13.84 -6.70 15.70
C PRO A 89 14.96 -5.68 16.03
N PRO A 90 14.63 -4.43 16.40
CA PRO A 90 15.64 -3.44 16.72
C PRO A 90 16.51 -3.98 17.86
N VAL A 91 17.83 -4.03 17.63
CA VAL A 91 18.80 -4.45 18.64
C VAL A 91 19.42 -3.20 19.24
N THR A 92 19.45 -3.10 20.56
CA THR A 92 20.18 -2.04 21.24
C THR A 92 21.67 -2.29 21.13
N SER A 93 22.44 -1.24 20.83
CA SER A 93 23.90 -1.32 20.90
C SER A 93 24.34 -1.54 22.36
N PRO A 94 25.50 -2.19 22.59
CA PRO A 94 26.07 -2.28 23.92
C PRO A 94 26.16 -0.88 24.55
N ASN A 95 25.62 -0.72 25.77
CA ASN A 95 25.51 0.52 26.54
C ASN A 95 24.39 1.52 26.14
N PHE A 96 23.41 1.13 25.32
CA PHE A 96 22.22 1.95 25.12
C PHE A 96 21.44 2.12 26.43
N LYS A 97 21.19 3.38 26.84
CA LYS A 97 20.55 3.71 28.13
C LYS A 97 19.04 3.96 28.05
N GLY A 98 18.43 3.77 26.89
CA GLY A 98 16.99 3.95 26.68
C GLY A 98 16.21 2.62 26.68
N THR A 99 14.88 2.72 26.64
CA THR A 99 13.97 1.58 26.41
C THR A 99 13.44 1.61 24.97
N LEU A 100 13.34 0.42 24.35
CA LEU A 100 12.59 0.23 23.10
C LEU A 100 11.07 0.23 23.33
#